data_AF-A0A9E2ES15-F1
#
_entry.id   AF-A0A9E2ES15-F1
#
_cell.length_a   1.000
_cell.length_b   1.000
_cell.length_c   1.000
_cell.angle_alpha   90.00
_cell.angle_beta   90.00
_cell.angle_gamma   90.00
#
_symmetry.space_group_name_H-M   'P 1'
#
loop_
_entity.id
_entity.type
_entity.pdbx_description
1 polymer ?
#
loop_
_entity_poly.entity_id
_entity_poly.type
_entity_poly.pdbx_seq_one_letter_code
_entity_poly.pdbx_strand_id
1 'polypeptide(L)'
;MRTLKLFSILFIVGALFSSCTHDELLIEGPAGQDGIDGVDGIDGVDGQDGSAASCINCHASTHREPIEAAWAMSAHASGNTWAQRGTIGSCARCHNKDGFLDVLSGLYVDEDGINTVNPAGYSVGNVLDCTGCHDNHRSFDFENDGNDYAVRSITPVDLFIDPTVQVDMTSESDPLGLSNVCLNCHQPRNSYEIPAGIGDYEITSKRFGPHHGPQGTILQGVMGANIPGSTGYPGVGSATHKTGASCTSCHMGEPTSVADGSHTFNVTENACTTCHGSGAPMEITGFTEDMAILEGLLAAQGMFDEDGYYNEGTYSVLLAQAAWNYRTLLEDQSKGIHNPDYVRALLNNTIEALQD
;
A
#
# COMPACT_ATOMS: atom_id res chain seq x y z
N MET A 1 -10.44 -29.11 55.27
CA MET A 1 -9.38 -29.34 54.25
C MET A 1 -9.88 -29.44 52.80
N ARG A 2 -11.16 -29.16 52.48
CA ARG A 2 -11.67 -29.06 51.08
C ARG A 2 -12.19 -27.67 50.68
N THR A 3 -12.39 -26.76 51.63
CA THR A 3 -12.85 -25.38 51.37
C THR A 3 -11.72 -24.37 51.14
N LEU A 4 -10.49 -24.65 51.57
CA LEU A 4 -9.34 -23.77 51.31
C LEU A 4 -8.77 -23.88 49.87
N LYS A 5 -9.06 -24.97 49.14
CA LYS A 5 -8.53 -25.17 47.77
C LYS A 5 -9.37 -24.51 46.68
N LEU A 6 -10.62 -24.12 46.95
CA LEU A 6 -11.44 -23.38 45.97
C LEU A 6 -11.07 -21.89 45.94
N PHE A 7 -10.68 -21.29 47.07
CA PHE A 7 -10.27 -19.88 47.11
C PHE A 7 -8.93 -19.63 46.43
N SER A 8 -7.99 -20.58 46.45
CA SER A 8 -6.70 -20.43 45.76
C SER A 8 -6.80 -20.59 44.24
N ILE A 9 -7.85 -21.23 43.70
CA ILE A 9 -8.04 -21.40 42.26
C ILE A 9 -8.81 -20.20 41.66
N LEU A 10 -9.71 -19.58 42.43
CA LEU A 10 -10.42 -18.38 41.97
C LEU A 10 -9.51 -17.13 41.89
N PHE A 11 -8.47 -17.06 42.72
CA PHE A 11 -7.56 -15.91 42.77
C PHE A 11 -6.49 -15.93 41.66
N ILE A 12 -6.19 -17.10 41.08
CA ILE A 12 -5.19 -17.24 40.01
C ILE A 12 -5.80 -17.02 38.62
N VAL A 13 -7.11 -17.21 38.45
CA VAL A 13 -7.81 -16.99 37.17
C VAL A 13 -8.17 -15.51 36.94
N GLY A 14 -8.30 -14.70 38.00
CA GLY A 14 -8.55 -13.26 37.90
C GLY A 14 -7.33 -12.41 37.51
N ALA A 15 -6.11 -12.94 37.62
CA ALA A 15 -4.86 -12.20 37.41
C ALA A 15 -4.26 -12.34 36.00
N LEU A 16 -4.99 -12.98 35.05
CA LEU A 16 -4.54 -13.19 33.67
C LEU A 16 -5.34 -12.42 32.60
N PHE A 17 -6.25 -11.53 33.01
CA PHE A 17 -7.09 -10.75 32.07
C PHE A 17 -6.99 -9.22 32.24
N SER A 18 -6.04 -8.72 33.04
CA SER A 18 -5.91 -7.28 33.35
C SER A 18 -4.74 -6.60 32.62
N SER A 19 -4.42 -7.00 31.39
CA SER A 19 -3.32 -6.38 30.62
C SER A 19 -3.76 -5.72 29.31
N CYS A 20 -5.05 -5.56 29.06
CA CYS A 20 -5.55 -4.87 27.86
C CYS A 20 -6.76 -3.99 28.18
N THR A 21 -6.53 -2.88 28.89
CA THR A 21 -7.22 -1.57 28.80
C THR A 21 -6.76 -0.75 30.01
N HIS A 22 -5.89 0.23 29.81
CA HIS A 22 -5.58 1.21 30.87
C HIS A 22 -6.57 2.38 30.77
N ASP A 23 -7.83 2.13 31.12
CA ASP A 23 -8.72 3.17 31.64
C ASP A 23 -8.64 3.09 33.18
N GLU A 24 -7.45 3.35 33.73
CA GLU A 24 -7.34 3.62 35.16
C GLU A 24 -7.67 5.09 35.40
N LEU A 25 -8.80 5.33 36.06
CA LEU A 25 -9.05 6.58 36.77
C LEU A 25 -7.91 6.76 37.78
N LEU A 26 -6.99 7.68 37.48
CA LEU A 26 -5.95 8.11 38.41
C LEU A 26 -6.62 8.67 39.67
N ILE A 27 -6.53 7.92 40.78
CA ILE A 27 -6.77 8.49 42.11
C ILE A 27 -5.49 9.23 42.49
N GLU A 28 -5.53 10.56 42.46
CA GLU A 28 -4.43 11.40 42.94
C GLU A 28 -4.12 11.05 44.41
N GLY A 29 -2.85 10.70 44.68
CA GLY A 29 -2.36 10.60 46.04
C GLY A 29 -2.31 11.98 46.72
N PRO A 30 -2.36 12.07 48.05
CA PRO A 30 -2.20 13.34 48.74
C PRO A 30 -0.84 13.97 48.39
N ALA A 31 -0.85 15.27 48.08
CA ALA A 31 0.34 16.03 47.71
C ALA A 31 1.44 15.87 48.77
N GLY A 32 2.68 15.67 48.31
CA GLY A 32 3.86 15.76 49.15
C GLY A 32 4.04 17.17 49.71
N GLN A 33 4.75 17.32 50.83
CA GLN A 33 5.11 18.66 51.32
C GLN A 33 6.00 19.37 50.29
N ASP A 34 5.68 20.63 50.01
CA ASP A 34 6.43 21.46 49.08
C ASP A 34 7.91 21.57 49.49
N GLY A 35 8.79 21.46 48.50
CA GLY A 35 10.20 21.82 48.65
C GLY A 35 10.36 23.33 48.81
N ILE A 36 11.52 23.75 49.30
CA ILE A 36 11.88 25.18 49.35
C ILE A 36 12.23 25.61 47.93
N ASP A 37 11.57 26.67 47.43
CA ASP A 37 11.77 27.18 46.07
C ASP A 37 13.23 27.54 45.78
N GLY A 38 13.70 27.12 44.60
CA GLY A 38 14.94 27.61 44.02
C GLY A 38 14.79 29.04 43.50
N VAL A 39 15.90 29.66 43.08
CA VAL A 39 15.84 30.96 42.37
C VAL A 39 15.44 30.67 40.93
N ASP A 40 14.30 31.22 40.50
CA ASP A 40 13.77 31.04 39.15
C ASP A 40 14.78 31.47 38.07
N GLY A 41 15.03 30.57 37.11
CA GLY A 41 15.56 30.94 35.81
C GLY A 41 14.45 31.56 34.96
N ILE A 42 14.79 32.16 33.82
CA ILE A 42 13.78 32.46 32.82
C ILE A 42 13.32 31.10 32.28
N ASP A 43 12.09 30.71 32.59
CA ASP A 43 11.46 29.55 31.98
C ASP A 43 11.42 29.76 30.45
N GLY A 44 11.68 28.68 29.71
CA GLY A 44 11.35 28.66 28.29
C GLY A 44 9.86 28.92 28.12
N VAL A 45 9.45 29.43 26.95
CA VAL A 45 8.02 29.47 26.62
C VAL A 45 7.53 28.03 26.61
N ASP A 46 6.60 27.71 27.51
CA ASP A 46 5.89 26.43 27.49
C ASP A 46 5.27 26.24 26.11
N GLY A 47 5.50 25.07 25.49
CA GLY A 47 4.75 24.68 24.32
C GLY A 47 3.25 24.69 24.64
N GLN A 48 2.39 25.07 23.69
CA GLN A 48 0.94 24.99 23.93
C GLN A 48 0.57 23.54 24.28
N ASP A 49 -0.17 23.36 25.36
CA ASP A 49 -0.70 22.06 25.78
C ASP A 49 -1.50 21.43 24.64
N GLY A 50 -0.92 20.45 23.96
CA GLY A 50 -1.69 19.47 23.21
C GLY A 50 -2.57 18.74 24.21
N SER A 51 -3.81 19.20 24.39
CA SER A 51 -4.67 18.73 25.48
C SER A 51 -4.72 17.20 25.47
N ALA A 52 -4.50 16.55 26.63
CA ALA A 52 -4.56 15.10 26.75
C ALA A 52 -5.83 14.48 26.14
N ALA A 53 -6.91 15.27 26.06
CA ALA A 53 -8.16 14.92 25.37
C ALA A 53 -7.95 14.60 23.88
N SER A 54 -7.12 15.36 23.15
CA SER A 54 -6.81 15.09 21.74
C SER A 54 -6.13 13.73 21.56
N CYS A 55 -5.16 13.41 22.43
CA CYS A 55 -4.49 12.12 22.45
C CYS A 55 -5.48 11.00 22.80
N ILE A 56 -6.30 11.18 23.84
CA ILE A 56 -7.29 10.20 24.27
C ILE A 56 -8.29 9.91 23.15
N ASN A 57 -8.75 10.91 22.41
CA ASN A 57 -9.73 10.72 21.34
C ASN A 57 -9.22 9.76 20.25
N CYS A 58 -7.94 9.82 19.89
CA CYS A 58 -7.33 8.93 18.90
C CYS A 58 -6.87 7.59 19.51
N HIS A 59 -6.40 7.58 20.75
CA HIS A 59 -5.86 6.37 21.40
C HIS A 59 -6.88 5.55 22.20
N ALA A 60 -8.11 6.06 22.38
CA ALA A 60 -9.18 5.35 23.06
C ALA A 60 -9.59 4.08 22.28
N SER A 61 -10.00 3.06 23.02
CA SER A 61 -10.52 1.81 22.44
C SER A 61 -11.72 2.06 21.54
N THR A 62 -12.58 3.03 21.86
CA THR A 62 -13.73 3.39 21.01
C THR A 62 -13.35 3.91 19.62
N HIS A 63 -12.13 4.45 19.47
CA HIS A 63 -11.57 4.82 18.16
C HIS A 63 -10.87 3.63 17.50
N ARG A 64 -10.12 2.84 18.27
CA ARG A 64 -9.27 1.77 17.74
C ARG A 64 -9.98 0.45 17.43
N GLU A 65 -10.97 0.05 18.23
CA GLU A 65 -11.68 -1.22 18.05
C GLU A 65 -12.34 -1.34 16.66
N PRO A 66 -13.01 -0.30 16.12
CA PRO A 66 -13.52 -0.35 14.75
C PRO A 66 -12.42 -0.50 13.69
N ILE A 67 -11.25 0.13 13.90
CA ILE A 67 -10.08 0.03 13.02
C ILE A 67 -9.52 -1.40 13.05
N GLU A 68 -9.35 -1.98 14.23
CA GLU A 68 -8.85 -3.34 14.41
C GLU A 68 -9.81 -4.37 13.80
N ALA A 69 -11.13 -4.17 13.94
CA ALA A 69 -12.15 -5.00 13.30
C ALA A 69 -12.11 -4.90 11.77
N ALA A 70 -11.97 -3.69 11.21
CA ALA A 70 -11.83 -3.48 9.76
C ALA A 70 -10.54 -4.12 9.22
N TRP A 71 -9.42 -3.95 9.93
CA TRP A 71 -8.13 -4.54 9.56
C TRP A 71 -8.20 -6.07 9.53
N ALA A 72 -8.87 -6.70 10.49
CA ALA A 72 -9.03 -8.15 10.53
C ALA A 72 -9.73 -8.73 9.28
N MET A 73 -10.52 -7.91 8.58
CA MET A 73 -11.18 -8.27 7.32
C MET A 73 -10.32 -8.04 6.07
N SER A 74 -9.22 -7.28 6.20
CA SER A 74 -8.32 -6.99 5.08
C SER A 74 -7.58 -8.23 4.60
N ALA A 75 -7.14 -8.22 3.33
CA ALA A 75 -6.25 -9.25 2.80
C ALA A 75 -4.85 -9.23 3.46
N HIS A 76 -4.43 -8.09 4.03
CA HIS A 76 -3.19 -8.02 4.81
C HIS A 76 -3.27 -8.89 6.07
N ALA A 77 -4.40 -8.87 6.77
CA ALA A 77 -4.63 -9.69 7.96
C ALA A 77 -5.01 -11.15 7.64
N SER A 78 -5.98 -11.33 6.75
CA SER A 78 -6.66 -12.61 6.52
C SER A 78 -6.05 -13.43 5.37
N GLY A 79 -5.22 -12.82 4.53
CA GLY A 79 -4.53 -13.49 3.44
C GLY A 79 -3.50 -14.50 3.93
N ASN A 80 -2.97 -15.32 3.01
CA ASN A 80 -1.96 -16.33 3.32
C ASN A 80 -0.60 -16.07 2.64
N THR A 81 -0.46 -14.95 1.92
CA THR A 81 0.74 -14.62 1.17
C THR A 81 1.95 -14.43 2.09
N TRP A 82 1.75 -13.88 3.28
CA TRP A 82 2.82 -13.77 4.28
C TRP A 82 3.34 -15.12 4.75
N ALA A 83 2.46 -16.11 4.92
CA ALA A 83 2.86 -17.46 5.31
C ALA A 83 3.60 -18.19 4.18
N GLN A 84 3.20 -17.95 2.93
CA GLN A 84 3.76 -18.63 1.76
C GLN A 84 5.02 -17.97 1.19
N ARG A 85 5.14 -16.65 1.33
CA ARG A 85 6.16 -15.83 0.66
C ARG A 85 7.05 -15.05 1.63
N GLY A 86 6.63 -14.87 2.88
CA GLY A 86 7.34 -14.02 3.84
C GLY A 86 8.73 -14.51 4.25
N THR A 87 9.05 -15.78 4.01
CA THR A 87 10.41 -16.32 4.25
C THR A 87 11.27 -16.36 2.99
N ILE A 88 10.72 -15.94 1.84
CA ILE A 88 11.36 -16.07 0.53
C ILE A 88 11.97 -14.72 0.14
N GLY A 89 13.30 -14.60 0.24
CA GLY A 89 14.12 -13.53 -0.34
C GLY A 89 13.42 -12.18 -0.54
N SER A 90 13.44 -11.66 -1.77
CA SER A 90 12.83 -10.38 -2.13
C SER A 90 11.32 -10.29 -1.89
N CYS A 91 10.62 -11.43 -1.75
CA CYS A 91 9.18 -11.43 -1.46
C CYS A 91 8.88 -10.97 -0.03
N ALA A 92 9.83 -11.18 0.89
CA ALA A 92 9.71 -10.76 2.28
C ALA A 92 9.61 -9.24 2.44
N ARG A 93 10.07 -8.45 1.46
CA ARG A 93 9.91 -6.98 1.42
C ARG A 93 8.46 -6.56 1.65
N CYS A 94 7.52 -7.25 1.01
CA CYS A 94 6.09 -6.89 1.05
C CYS A 94 5.25 -7.90 1.83
N HIS A 95 5.73 -9.15 1.95
CA HIS A 95 4.98 -10.25 2.57
C HIS A 95 5.54 -10.70 3.92
N ASN A 96 6.38 -9.88 4.57
CA ASN A 96 6.82 -10.09 5.94
C ASN A 96 7.00 -8.72 6.59
N LYS A 97 6.41 -8.50 7.77
CA LYS A 97 6.59 -7.24 8.49
C LYS A 97 8.06 -6.96 8.77
N ASP A 98 8.80 -7.98 9.22
CA ASP A 98 10.21 -7.80 9.56
C ASP A 98 11.02 -7.46 8.30
N GLY A 99 10.67 -8.07 7.16
CA GLY A 99 11.27 -7.74 5.86
C GLY A 99 10.95 -6.34 5.37
N PHE A 100 9.72 -5.88 5.57
CA PHE A 100 9.31 -4.52 5.28
C PHE A 100 10.08 -3.51 6.14
N LEU A 101 10.16 -3.75 7.45
CA LEU A 101 10.88 -2.89 8.38
C LEU A 101 12.39 -2.87 8.09
N ASP A 102 12.98 -4.00 7.73
CA ASP A 102 14.39 -4.08 7.33
C ASP A 102 14.68 -3.18 6.11
N VAL A 103 13.81 -3.23 5.10
CA VAL A 103 13.92 -2.36 3.91
C VAL A 103 13.80 -0.88 4.28
N LEU A 104 12.84 -0.51 5.13
CA LEU A 104 12.67 0.88 5.55
C LEU A 104 13.83 1.38 6.44
N SER A 105 14.44 0.48 7.21
CA SER A 105 15.51 0.83 8.14
C SER A 105 16.83 1.18 7.44
N GLY A 106 17.03 0.73 6.19
CA GLY A 106 18.31 0.84 5.48
C GLY A 106 19.45 0.05 6.12
N LEU A 107 19.15 -0.88 7.04
CA LEU A 107 20.15 -1.72 7.70
C LEU A 107 20.86 -2.66 6.73
N TYR A 108 20.18 -3.07 5.67
CA TYR A 108 20.72 -3.92 4.61
C TYR A 108 20.60 -3.21 3.27
N VAL A 109 21.69 -3.25 2.51
CA VAL A 109 21.74 -2.76 1.13
C VAL A 109 22.31 -3.86 0.24
N ASP A 110 21.84 -3.93 -1.00
CA ASP A 110 22.41 -4.83 -2.00
C ASP A 110 23.71 -4.26 -2.61
N GLU A 111 24.25 -4.93 -3.63
CA GLU A 111 25.50 -4.55 -4.30
C GLU A 111 25.44 -3.18 -4.97
N ASP A 112 24.23 -2.73 -5.33
CA ASP A 112 23.98 -1.43 -5.98
C ASP A 112 23.65 -0.33 -4.95
N GLY A 113 23.69 -0.66 -3.65
CA GLY A 113 23.41 0.27 -2.56
C GLY A 113 21.93 0.50 -2.29
N ILE A 114 21.05 -0.36 -2.81
CA ILE A 114 19.59 -0.23 -2.64
C ILE A 114 19.17 -0.98 -1.38
N ASN A 115 18.35 -0.35 -0.55
CA ASN A 115 17.80 -0.96 0.66
C ASN A 115 17.09 -2.28 0.34
N THR A 116 17.40 -3.33 1.10
CA THR A 116 16.91 -4.68 0.87
C THR A 116 16.54 -5.38 2.18
N VAL A 117 15.98 -6.58 2.06
CA VAL A 117 15.64 -7.44 3.20
C VAL A 117 16.90 -8.06 3.81
N ASN A 118 16.81 -8.61 5.02
CA ASN A 118 17.91 -9.33 5.64
C ASN A 118 18.43 -10.47 4.72
N PRO A 119 19.70 -10.46 4.29
CA PRO A 119 20.27 -11.49 3.42
C PRO A 119 20.28 -12.89 4.07
N ALA A 120 20.23 -12.98 5.40
CA ALA A 120 20.11 -14.26 6.10
C ALA A 120 18.70 -14.88 6.00
N GLY A 121 17.71 -14.12 5.51
CA GLY A 121 16.31 -14.52 5.42
C GLY A 121 15.58 -14.53 6.77
N TYR A 122 14.32 -15.00 6.73
CA TYR A 122 13.43 -15.05 7.89
C TYR A 122 13.01 -16.49 8.17
N SER A 123 13.06 -16.89 9.45
CA SER A 123 12.65 -18.24 9.87
C SER A 123 11.13 -18.44 9.84
N VAL A 124 10.38 -17.35 9.97
CA VAL A 124 8.91 -17.33 9.93
C VAL A 124 8.44 -16.16 9.08
N GLY A 125 7.36 -16.36 8.34
CA GLY A 125 6.59 -15.28 7.76
C GLY A 125 5.63 -14.75 8.83
N ASN A 126 5.49 -13.43 8.92
CA ASN A 126 4.52 -12.80 9.81
C ASN A 126 3.68 -11.77 9.04
N VAL A 127 2.52 -11.49 9.62
CA VAL A 127 1.54 -10.56 9.05
C VAL A 127 2.07 -9.14 9.08
N LEU A 128 1.79 -8.35 8.04
CA LEU A 128 1.94 -6.90 8.06
C LEU A 128 0.85 -6.30 8.98
N ASP A 129 1.13 -6.32 10.28
CA ASP A 129 0.25 -5.82 11.33
C ASP A 129 0.32 -4.29 11.48
N CYS A 130 -0.37 -3.76 12.49
CA CYS A 130 -0.43 -2.33 12.78
C CYS A 130 0.95 -1.67 12.86
N THR A 131 1.94 -2.37 13.42
CA THR A 131 3.31 -1.84 13.62
C THR A 131 4.16 -1.85 12.34
N GLY A 132 3.69 -2.56 11.30
CA GLY A 132 4.26 -2.46 9.96
C GLY A 132 4.03 -1.07 9.37
N CYS A 133 2.80 -0.57 9.44
CA CYS A 133 2.44 0.74 8.87
C CYS A 133 2.60 1.91 9.85
N HIS A 134 2.37 1.68 11.14
CA HIS A 134 2.40 2.71 12.17
C HIS A 134 3.62 2.62 13.09
N ASP A 135 4.06 3.76 13.60
CA ASP A 135 5.13 3.91 14.56
C ASP A 135 4.84 5.02 15.58
N ASN A 136 5.80 5.92 15.79
CA ASN A 136 5.64 7.12 16.60
C ASN A 136 5.30 8.31 15.71
N HIS A 137 4.54 9.25 16.26
CA HIS A 137 4.36 10.55 15.63
C HIS A 137 5.71 11.24 15.43
N ARG A 138 5.91 11.85 14.27
CA ARG A 138 7.08 12.69 13.98
C ARG A 138 7.04 14.02 14.73
N SER A 139 5.84 14.48 15.08
CA SER A 139 5.58 15.71 15.80
C SER A 139 4.29 15.60 16.60
N PHE A 140 4.18 16.36 17.68
CA PHE A 140 2.94 16.56 18.43
C PHE A 140 2.31 17.94 18.17
N ASP A 141 2.92 18.77 17.31
CA ASP A 141 2.36 20.02 16.83
C ASP A 141 1.56 19.78 15.54
N PHE A 142 0.42 19.09 15.66
CA PHE A 142 -0.38 18.71 14.50
C PHE A 142 -1.01 19.89 13.75
N GLU A 143 -1.10 21.07 14.37
CA GLU A 143 -1.64 22.28 13.72
C GLU A 143 -0.64 22.83 12.70
N ASN A 144 0.64 22.90 13.05
CA ASN A 144 1.68 23.44 12.18
C ASN A 144 2.32 22.37 11.28
N ASP A 145 2.52 21.18 11.83
CA ASP A 145 3.17 20.11 11.09
C ASP A 145 2.16 19.29 10.30
N GLY A 146 0.91 19.17 10.74
CA GLY A 146 -0.07 18.25 10.18
C GLY A 146 -0.02 16.88 10.86
N ASN A 147 -1.19 16.23 10.96
CA ASN A 147 -1.31 14.92 11.60
C ASN A 147 -0.81 13.81 10.66
N ASP A 148 0.25 13.14 11.06
CA ASP A 148 0.86 12.02 10.32
C ASP A 148 0.19 10.67 10.62
N TYR A 149 -0.74 10.63 11.58
CA TYR A 149 -1.36 9.42 12.11
C TYR A 149 -0.33 8.35 12.52
N ALA A 150 0.86 8.80 12.90
CA ALA A 150 2.04 7.98 13.16
C ALA A 150 2.37 6.99 12.02
N VAL A 151 2.08 7.32 10.76
CA VAL A 151 2.42 6.46 9.61
C VAL A 151 3.93 6.50 9.37
N ARG A 152 4.56 5.32 9.25
CA ARG A 152 6.02 5.14 9.25
C ARG A 152 6.72 5.65 7.99
N SER A 153 6.14 5.42 6.82
CA SER A 153 6.78 5.73 5.52
C SER A 153 5.93 6.72 4.75
N ILE A 154 6.21 8.01 4.97
CA ILE A 154 5.51 9.13 4.31
C ILE A 154 6.40 9.87 3.32
N THR A 155 7.67 9.47 3.20
CA THR A 155 8.63 10.04 2.25
C THR A 155 8.42 9.48 0.84
N PRO A 156 8.88 10.19 -0.20
CA PRO A 156 8.91 9.65 -1.56
C PRO A 156 9.54 8.25 -1.64
N VAL A 157 9.03 7.42 -2.54
CA VAL A 157 9.40 6.00 -2.69
C VAL A 157 10.12 5.80 -4.01
N ASP A 158 11.33 5.25 -3.95
CA ASP A 158 12.04 4.77 -5.12
C ASP A 158 11.41 3.46 -5.59
N LEU A 159 11.17 3.32 -6.90
CA LEU A 159 10.52 2.14 -7.43
C LEU A 159 11.47 0.93 -7.39
N PHE A 160 10.97 -0.21 -6.97
CA PHE A 160 11.71 -1.47 -6.96
C PHE A 160 11.95 -2.02 -8.37
N ILE A 161 11.05 -1.75 -9.32
CA ILE A 161 11.28 -2.09 -10.75
C ILE A 161 12.36 -1.21 -11.38
N ASP A 162 12.49 0.05 -10.94
CA ASP A 162 13.49 1.00 -11.41
C ASP A 162 13.80 2.02 -10.30
N PRO A 163 14.85 1.79 -9.50
CA PRO A 163 15.21 2.65 -8.37
C PRO A 163 15.63 4.07 -8.76
N THR A 164 15.81 4.35 -10.06
CA THR A 164 16.08 5.72 -10.54
C THR A 164 14.81 6.55 -10.66
N VAL A 165 13.64 5.92 -10.61
CA VAL A 165 12.34 6.57 -10.64
C VAL A 165 11.77 6.64 -9.23
N GLN A 166 11.59 7.86 -8.75
CA GLN A 166 10.96 8.14 -7.47
C GLN A 166 9.51 8.58 -7.67
N VAL A 167 8.60 8.07 -6.84
CA VAL A 167 7.19 8.46 -6.81
C VAL A 167 6.86 9.06 -5.47
N ASP A 168 6.17 10.21 -5.49
CA ASP A 168 5.66 10.86 -4.30
C ASP A 168 4.15 11.08 -4.43
N MET A 169 3.40 10.66 -3.42
CA MET A 169 1.96 10.81 -3.30
C MET A 169 1.51 12.14 -2.71
N THR A 170 2.45 13.03 -2.33
CA THR A 170 2.08 14.37 -1.87
C THR A 170 1.17 15.08 -2.87
N SER A 171 0.07 15.62 -2.35
CA SER A 171 -0.93 16.38 -3.11
C SER A 171 -1.70 17.30 -2.16
N GLU A 172 -2.59 18.13 -2.69
CA GLU A 172 -3.47 18.94 -1.83
C GLU A 172 -4.35 18.07 -0.92
N SER A 173 -4.71 16.86 -1.36
CA SER A 173 -5.50 15.89 -0.58
C SER A 173 -4.68 14.99 0.34
N ASP A 174 -3.35 14.96 0.18
CA ASP A 174 -2.43 14.16 1.00
C ASP A 174 -1.12 14.95 1.21
N PRO A 175 -1.16 16.06 1.98
CA PRO A 175 -0.04 17.00 2.06
C PRO A 175 1.22 16.43 2.71
N LEU A 176 1.08 15.35 3.49
CA LEU A 176 2.18 14.66 4.14
C LEU A 176 2.68 13.44 3.36
N GLY A 177 2.01 13.04 2.27
CA GLY A 177 2.37 11.84 1.52
C GLY A 177 2.09 10.55 2.30
N LEU A 178 1.02 10.50 3.08
CA LEU A 178 0.62 9.33 3.87
C LEU A 178 0.46 8.08 3.00
N SER A 179 0.02 8.25 1.76
CA SER A 179 -0.14 7.15 0.79
C SER A 179 1.19 6.58 0.28
N ASN A 180 2.33 7.20 0.56
CA ASN A 180 3.65 6.65 0.22
C ASN A 180 3.89 5.29 0.91
N VAL A 181 3.28 5.04 2.07
CA VAL A 181 3.38 3.73 2.75
C VAL A 181 2.85 2.59 1.87
N CYS A 182 1.77 2.85 1.11
CA CYS A 182 1.17 1.87 0.21
C CYS A 182 2.09 1.56 -0.97
N LEU A 183 2.75 2.59 -1.52
CA LEU A 183 3.63 2.48 -2.69
C LEU A 183 4.86 1.61 -2.45
N ASN A 184 5.32 1.46 -1.21
CA ASN A 184 6.46 0.58 -0.93
C ASN A 184 6.20 -0.89 -1.34
N CYS A 185 4.93 -1.31 -1.37
CA CYS A 185 4.53 -2.67 -1.70
C CYS A 185 3.68 -2.76 -2.98
N HIS A 186 2.81 -1.78 -3.21
CA HIS A 186 1.91 -1.72 -4.38
C HIS A 186 2.60 -1.11 -5.60
N GLN A 187 3.71 -1.75 -5.97
CA GLN A 187 4.49 -1.46 -7.15
C GLN A 187 5.09 -2.76 -7.70
N PRO A 188 5.39 -2.82 -9.01
CA PRO A 188 5.90 -4.04 -9.61
C PRO A 188 7.35 -4.29 -9.17
N ARG A 189 7.72 -5.57 -9.11
CA ARG A 189 9.10 -5.99 -8.88
C ARG A 189 9.87 -6.00 -10.19
N ASN A 190 11.19 -5.84 -10.10
CA ASN A 190 12.08 -6.10 -11.22
C ASN A 190 11.94 -7.58 -11.66
N SER A 191 11.48 -7.78 -12.89
CA SER A 191 11.30 -9.09 -13.51
C SER A 191 11.93 -9.14 -14.89
N TYR A 192 11.63 -8.14 -15.72
CA TYR A 192 12.16 -7.92 -17.06
C TYR A 192 12.29 -6.42 -17.32
N GLU A 193 13.23 -6.06 -18.19
CA GLU A 193 13.21 -4.74 -18.82
C GLU A 193 11.95 -4.61 -19.68
N ILE A 194 11.30 -3.45 -19.58
CA ILE A 194 10.12 -3.13 -20.40
C ILE A 194 10.53 -3.22 -21.88
N PRO A 195 9.82 -4.01 -22.72
CA PRO A 195 10.19 -4.14 -24.12
C PRO A 195 10.20 -2.78 -24.82
N ALA A 196 11.29 -2.50 -25.54
CA ALA A 196 11.50 -1.24 -26.25
C ALA A 196 12.34 -1.46 -27.52
N GLY A 197 12.28 -0.49 -28.44
CA GLY A 197 13.05 -0.52 -29.69
C GLY A 197 12.34 -1.28 -30.82
N ILE A 198 13.14 -1.89 -31.70
CA ILE A 198 12.67 -2.65 -32.87
C ILE A 198 13.41 -3.99 -32.96
N GLY A 199 12.78 -4.97 -33.60
CA GLY A 199 13.36 -6.30 -33.81
C GLY A 199 12.72 -7.37 -32.93
N ASP A 200 13.55 -8.29 -32.46
CA ASP A 200 13.13 -9.46 -31.69
C ASP A 200 13.37 -9.27 -30.19
N TYR A 201 12.52 -9.87 -29.36
CA TYR A 201 12.58 -9.88 -27.91
C TYR A 201 12.40 -11.31 -27.40
N GLU A 202 13.27 -11.76 -26.49
CA GLU A 202 13.22 -13.10 -25.92
C GLU A 202 12.42 -13.12 -24.61
N ILE A 203 11.31 -13.85 -24.60
CA ILE A 203 10.52 -14.12 -23.40
C ILE A 203 10.94 -15.47 -22.83
N THR A 204 11.57 -15.44 -21.65
CA THR A 204 12.17 -16.61 -20.99
C THR A 204 11.38 -17.13 -19.78
N SER A 205 10.21 -16.55 -19.50
CA SER A 205 9.36 -16.96 -18.39
C SER A 205 7.90 -16.91 -18.78
N LYS A 206 7.19 -17.97 -18.43
CA LYS A 206 5.73 -18.03 -18.43
C LYS A 206 5.02 -16.90 -17.67
N ARG A 207 5.73 -16.23 -16.74
CA ARG A 207 5.24 -15.12 -15.91
C ARG A 207 5.76 -13.76 -16.36
N PHE A 208 6.07 -13.63 -17.65
CA PHE A 208 6.51 -12.37 -18.25
C PHE A 208 5.56 -11.19 -17.96
N GLY A 209 6.11 -9.99 -17.85
CA GLY A 209 5.41 -8.77 -17.44
C GLY A 209 5.83 -8.27 -16.05
N PRO A 210 5.28 -7.12 -15.62
CA PRO A 210 5.56 -6.57 -14.29
C PRO A 210 5.09 -7.55 -13.23
N HIS A 211 6.00 -7.97 -12.34
CA HIS A 211 5.68 -9.02 -11.39
C HIS A 211 4.99 -8.46 -10.14
N HIS A 212 3.65 -8.48 -10.25
CA HIS A 212 2.58 -8.14 -9.31
C HIS A 212 2.56 -6.71 -8.78
N GLY A 213 1.35 -6.19 -8.59
CA GLY A 213 1.11 -4.95 -7.89
C GLY A 213 1.42 -3.66 -8.65
N PRO A 214 1.13 -3.50 -9.96
CA PRO A 214 1.48 -2.29 -10.71
C PRO A 214 0.62 -1.06 -10.36
N GLN A 215 -0.13 -1.07 -9.26
CA GLN A 215 -1.09 0.00 -8.91
C GLN A 215 -0.42 1.37 -8.82
N GLY A 216 0.69 1.47 -8.10
CA GLY A 216 1.45 2.71 -7.95
C GLY A 216 1.99 3.22 -9.28
N THR A 217 2.49 2.32 -10.14
CA THR A 217 3.04 2.69 -11.45
C THR A 217 1.96 3.09 -12.46
N ILE A 218 0.80 2.43 -12.45
CA ILE A 218 -0.35 2.82 -13.27
C ILE A 218 -0.89 4.18 -12.83
N LEU A 219 -1.08 4.39 -11.52
CA LEU A 219 -1.51 5.67 -10.96
C LEU A 219 -0.54 6.80 -11.36
N GLN A 220 0.76 6.53 -11.33
CA GLN A 220 1.80 7.45 -11.75
C GLN A 220 1.89 7.63 -13.29
N GLY A 221 1.32 6.72 -14.08
CA GLY A 221 1.38 6.77 -15.55
C GLY A 221 2.75 6.37 -16.11
N VAL A 222 3.41 5.39 -15.48
CA VAL A 222 4.75 4.89 -15.87
C VAL A 222 4.76 3.36 -15.92
N MET A 223 5.85 2.81 -16.45
CA MET A 223 6.15 1.38 -16.49
C MET A 223 5.20 0.51 -17.34
N GLY A 224 4.27 1.11 -18.09
CA GLY A 224 3.68 0.49 -19.29
C GLY A 224 4.61 0.64 -20.49
N ALA A 225 4.45 -0.25 -21.47
CA ALA A 225 5.13 -0.13 -22.76
C ALA A 225 4.35 0.86 -23.66
N ASN A 226 4.83 2.09 -23.77
CA ASN A 226 4.15 3.11 -24.58
C ASN A 226 4.35 2.82 -26.09
N ILE A 227 3.29 2.36 -26.75
CA ILE A 227 3.26 2.07 -28.19
C ILE A 227 2.68 3.31 -28.91
N PRO A 228 3.31 3.80 -29.99
CA PRO A 228 2.74 4.87 -30.80
C PRO A 228 1.38 4.48 -31.39
N GLY A 229 0.39 5.38 -31.31
CA GLY A 229 -0.94 5.15 -31.86
C GLY A 229 -1.78 6.42 -31.85
N SER A 230 -3.07 6.28 -32.13
CA SER A 230 -4.03 7.39 -32.26
C SER A 230 -4.37 8.10 -30.94
N THR A 231 -4.17 7.44 -29.79
CA THR A 231 -4.48 7.99 -28.46
C THR A 231 -3.21 8.53 -27.79
N GLY A 232 -3.21 9.81 -27.42
CA GLY A 232 -2.08 10.44 -26.72
C GLY A 232 -1.95 9.96 -25.28
N TYR A 233 -0.72 9.70 -24.83
CA TYR A 233 -0.43 9.41 -23.42
C TYR A 233 -0.47 10.70 -22.57
N PRO A 234 -1.09 10.68 -21.38
CA PRO A 234 -1.03 11.79 -20.44
C PRO A 234 0.39 11.99 -19.89
N GLY A 235 0.62 13.12 -19.21
CA GLY A 235 1.88 13.39 -18.53
C GLY A 235 2.10 12.44 -17.35
N VAL A 236 3.36 12.14 -17.06
CA VAL A 236 3.73 11.38 -15.86
C VAL A 236 3.24 12.12 -14.60
N GLY A 237 2.59 11.40 -13.70
CA GLY A 237 2.02 11.92 -12.46
C GLY A 237 0.79 12.82 -12.64
N SER A 238 0.23 12.94 -13.86
CA SER A 238 -0.88 13.85 -14.14
C SER A 238 -2.26 13.25 -13.90
N ALA A 239 -2.36 12.03 -13.38
CA ALA A 239 -3.65 11.38 -13.13
C ALA A 239 -4.45 12.17 -12.09
N THR A 240 -5.71 12.49 -12.39
CA THR A 240 -6.59 13.23 -11.46
C THR A 240 -6.76 12.51 -10.12
N HIS A 241 -6.80 11.16 -10.13
CA HIS A 241 -6.87 10.36 -8.90
C HIS A 241 -5.56 10.38 -8.07
N LYS A 242 -4.45 10.86 -8.64
CA LYS A 242 -3.21 11.13 -7.91
C LYS A 242 -3.12 12.58 -7.45
N THR A 243 -3.52 13.54 -8.29
CA THR A 243 -3.34 14.97 -8.00
C THR A 243 -4.46 15.56 -7.15
N GLY A 244 -5.67 15.01 -7.23
CA GLY A 244 -6.85 15.45 -6.47
C GLY A 244 -7.38 14.41 -5.46
N ALA A 245 -6.71 13.26 -5.35
CA ALA A 245 -7.00 12.21 -4.38
C ALA A 245 -5.70 11.46 -4.05
N SER A 246 -5.80 10.37 -3.30
CA SER A 246 -4.68 9.50 -2.94
C SER A 246 -5.17 8.06 -2.67
N CYS A 247 -4.26 7.14 -2.36
CA CYS A 247 -4.63 5.76 -2.04
C CYS A 247 -5.59 5.71 -0.84
N THR A 248 -5.27 6.47 0.22
CA THR A 248 -6.08 6.50 1.45
C THR A 248 -7.44 7.16 1.22
N SER A 249 -7.54 8.14 0.32
CA SER A 249 -8.81 8.81 -0.03
C SER A 249 -9.86 7.84 -0.58
N CYS A 250 -9.45 6.77 -1.27
CA CYS A 250 -10.36 5.78 -1.84
C CYS A 250 -10.45 4.48 -1.03
N HIS A 251 -9.30 3.93 -0.66
CA HIS A 251 -9.23 2.61 0.01
C HIS A 251 -9.50 2.70 1.50
N MET A 252 -9.33 3.87 2.12
CA MET A 252 -9.58 4.11 3.54
C MET A 252 -10.69 5.14 3.77
N GLY A 253 -11.55 5.35 2.76
CA GLY A 253 -12.69 6.25 2.85
C GLY A 253 -13.76 5.80 3.88
N GLU A 254 -14.75 6.66 4.10
CA GLU A 254 -15.83 6.41 5.05
C GLU A 254 -16.65 5.17 4.64
N PRO A 255 -16.73 4.13 5.48
CA PRO A 255 -17.38 2.87 5.13
C PRO A 255 -18.88 3.03 4.82
N THR A 256 -19.34 2.32 3.80
CA THR A 256 -20.76 2.03 3.54
C THR A 256 -21.23 0.75 4.20
N SER A 257 -20.29 -0.14 4.53
CA SER A 257 -20.55 -1.40 5.22
C SER A 257 -19.33 -1.85 6.03
N VAL A 258 -19.45 -2.96 6.77
CA VAL A 258 -18.31 -3.56 7.50
C VAL A 258 -17.24 -4.17 6.58
N ALA A 259 -17.48 -4.23 5.26
CA ALA A 259 -16.62 -4.92 4.30
C ALA A 259 -15.80 -3.96 3.40
N ASP A 260 -16.00 -2.65 3.55
CA ASP A 260 -15.38 -1.60 2.73
C ASP A 260 -14.88 -0.43 3.57
N GLY A 261 -14.06 0.44 2.98
CA GLY A 261 -13.49 1.62 3.62
C GLY A 261 -12.58 1.30 4.81
N SER A 262 -12.17 2.35 5.53
CA SER A 262 -11.32 2.24 6.73
C SER A 262 -10.11 1.30 6.50
N HIS A 263 -9.78 0.44 7.46
CA HIS A 263 -8.66 -0.50 7.36
C HIS A 263 -9.02 -1.83 6.70
N THR A 264 -10.19 -1.94 6.05
CA THR A 264 -10.44 -3.06 5.14
C THR A 264 -9.60 -2.93 3.86
N PHE A 265 -9.24 -1.69 3.50
CA PHE A 265 -8.60 -1.27 2.26
C PHE A 265 -9.40 -1.56 0.98
N ASN A 266 -10.65 -2.00 1.12
CA ASN A 266 -11.56 -2.11 -0.01
C ASN A 266 -12.19 -0.74 -0.28
N VAL A 267 -12.29 -0.37 -1.56
CA VAL A 267 -12.89 0.90 -1.95
C VAL A 267 -14.37 0.93 -1.54
N THR A 268 -14.83 2.09 -1.06
CA THR A 268 -16.22 2.38 -0.72
C THR A 268 -16.86 3.32 -1.73
N GLU A 269 -18.17 3.18 -1.96
CA GLU A 269 -18.95 4.08 -2.84
C GLU A 269 -18.90 5.55 -2.37
N ASN A 270 -18.81 5.77 -1.06
CA ASN A 270 -18.69 7.12 -0.46
C ASN A 270 -17.45 7.87 -0.97
N ALA A 271 -16.35 7.15 -1.20
CA ALA A 271 -15.12 7.74 -1.69
C ALA A 271 -15.26 8.29 -3.12
N CYS A 272 -16.05 7.62 -3.97
CA CYS A 272 -16.29 8.08 -5.33
C CYS A 272 -17.27 9.25 -5.37
N THR A 273 -18.37 9.15 -4.63
CA THR A 273 -19.49 10.12 -4.70
C THR A 273 -19.16 11.49 -4.16
N THR A 274 -18.07 11.63 -3.39
CA THR A 274 -17.51 12.92 -2.97
C THR A 274 -17.11 13.80 -4.17
N CYS A 275 -16.64 13.20 -5.27
CA CYS A 275 -16.22 13.92 -6.49
C CYS A 275 -17.11 13.60 -7.70
N HIS A 276 -17.67 12.39 -7.77
CA HIS A 276 -18.47 11.88 -8.89
C HIS A 276 -19.95 11.76 -8.51
N GLY A 277 -20.73 12.81 -8.78
CA GLY A 277 -22.18 12.81 -8.51
C GLY A 277 -23.00 11.77 -9.29
N SER A 278 -22.37 11.04 -10.23
CA SER A 278 -23.01 9.97 -11.01
C SER A 278 -22.78 8.57 -10.42
N GLY A 279 -22.07 8.45 -9.29
CA GLY A 279 -21.82 7.17 -8.61
C GLY A 279 -20.39 6.64 -8.76
N ALA A 280 -20.18 5.41 -8.31
CA ALA A 280 -18.90 4.69 -8.34
C ALA A 280 -18.88 3.68 -9.52
N PRO A 281 -18.19 3.97 -10.63
CA PRO A 281 -18.06 3.00 -11.72
C PRO A 281 -17.13 1.84 -11.29
N MET A 282 -17.46 0.63 -11.71
CA MET A 282 -16.63 -0.56 -11.45
C MET A 282 -15.44 -0.70 -12.41
N GLU A 283 -15.45 0.04 -13.52
CA GLU A 283 -14.39 0.08 -14.53
C GLU A 283 -14.47 1.37 -15.34
N ILE A 284 -13.40 1.70 -16.06
CA ILE A 284 -13.48 2.69 -17.13
C ILE A 284 -14.28 2.13 -18.31
N THR A 285 -14.99 2.99 -19.04
CA THR A 285 -15.81 2.59 -20.19
C THR A 285 -14.98 1.78 -21.19
N GLY A 286 -15.43 0.57 -21.52
CA GLY A 286 -14.80 -0.30 -22.52
C GLY A 286 -13.72 -1.24 -21.98
N PHE A 287 -13.25 -1.07 -20.74
CA PHE A 287 -12.07 -1.81 -20.23
C PHE A 287 -12.16 -3.33 -20.41
N THR A 288 -13.25 -3.95 -19.94
CA THR A 288 -13.40 -5.42 -20.03
C THR A 288 -13.48 -5.89 -21.49
N GLU A 289 -14.14 -5.12 -22.37
CA GLU A 289 -14.24 -5.44 -23.79
C GLU A 289 -12.89 -5.32 -24.49
N ASP A 290 -12.17 -4.21 -24.27
CA ASP A 290 -10.87 -3.95 -24.87
C ASP A 290 -9.81 -4.94 -24.38
N MET A 291 -9.82 -5.31 -23.09
CA MET A 291 -8.96 -6.36 -22.56
C MET A 291 -9.21 -7.71 -23.23
N ALA A 292 -10.48 -8.06 -23.50
CA ALA A 292 -10.82 -9.29 -24.20
C ALA A 292 -10.38 -9.26 -25.68
N ILE A 293 -10.47 -8.11 -26.34
CA ILE A 293 -9.95 -7.91 -27.71
C ILE A 293 -8.43 -8.11 -27.71
N LEU A 294 -7.71 -7.45 -26.79
CA LEU A 294 -6.26 -7.55 -26.68
C LEU A 294 -5.82 -8.99 -26.39
N GLU A 295 -6.50 -9.69 -25.46
CA GLU A 295 -6.24 -11.10 -25.19
C GLU A 295 -6.43 -11.97 -26.42
N GLY A 296 -7.51 -11.76 -27.18
CA GLY A 296 -7.78 -12.49 -28.42
C GLY A 296 -6.70 -12.26 -29.49
N LEU A 297 -6.21 -11.02 -29.63
CA LEU A 297 -5.13 -10.68 -30.56
C LEU A 297 -3.81 -11.36 -30.15
N LEU A 298 -3.46 -11.33 -28.86
CA LEU A 298 -2.28 -12.03 -28.33
C LEU A 298 -2.40 -13.55 -28.50
N ALA A 299 -3.57 -14.12 -28.20
CA ALA A 299 -3.83 -15.55 -28.37
C ALA A 299 -3.70 -16.01 -29.83
N ALA A 300 -4.17 -15.20 -30.79
CA ALA A 300 -4.02 -15.48 -32.22
C ALA A 300 -2.54 -15.51 -32.66
N GLN A 301 -1.65 -14.83 -31.94
CA GLN A 301 -0.20 -14.86 -32.15
C GLN A 301 0.48 -16.00 -31.37
N GLY A 302 -0.27 -16.89 -30.71
CA GLY A 302 0.27 -18.00 -29.93
C GLY A 302 0.97 -17.57 -28.65
N MET A 303 0.61 -16.40 -28.09
CA MET A 303 1.26 -15.89 -26.88
C MET A 303 0.93 -16.67 -25.62
N PHE A 304 -0.20 -17.39 -25.56
CA PHE A 304 -0.65 -18.06 -24.34
C PHE A 304 -0.60 -19.59 -24.45
N ASP A 305 -0.28 -20.26 -23.34
CA ASP A 305 -0.51 -21.69 -23.17
C ASP A 305 -1.96 -21.99 -22.72
N GLU A 306 -2.30 -23.28 -22.58
CA GLU A 306 -3.65 -23.72 -22.22
C GLU A 306 -4.10 -23.24 -20.83
N ASP A 307 -3.16 -22.84 -19.97
CA ASP A 307 -3.41 -22.36 -18.61
C ASP A 307 -3.44 -20.80 -18.53
N GLY A 308 -3.28 -20.11 -19.67
CA GLY A 308 -3.28 -18.63 -19.74
C GLY A 308 -1.96 -17.99 -19.32
N TYR A 309 -0.87 -18.76 -19.22
CA TYR A 309 0.48 -18.23 -19.06
C TYR A 309 1.10 -17.92 -20.42
N TYR A 310 2.16 -17.10 -20.42
CA TYR A 310 2.87 -16.83 -21.67
C TYR A 310 3.65 -18.07 -22.16
N ASN A 311 3.64 -18.31 -23.47
CA ASN A 311 4.59 -19.20 -24.11
C ASN A 311 5.97 -18.53 -24.11
N GLU A 312 7.00 -19.28 -23.73
CA GLU A 312 8.39 -18.83 -23.82
C GLU A 312 8.86 -18.92 -25.28
N GLY A 313 9.65 -17.94 -25.73
CA GLY A 313 10.09 -17.86 -27.11
C GLY A 313 10.60 -16.49 -27.52
N THR A 314 10.97 -16.38 -28.79
CA THR A 314 11.38 -15.12 -29.41
C THR A 314 10.21 -14.55 -30.20
N TYR A 315 9.83 -13.32 -29.86
CA TYR A 315 8.71 -12.59 -30.46
C TYR A 315 9.18 -11.25 -31.00
N SER A 316 8.36 -10.57 -31.80
CA SER A 316 8.66 -9.18 -32.14
C SER A 316 8.58 -8.31 -30.87
N VAL A 317 9.36 -7.23 -30.83
CA VAL A 317 9.28 -6.26 -29.73
C VAL A 317 7.85 -5.76 -29.55
N LEU A 318 7.12 -5.47 -30.63
CA LEU A 318 5.73 -5.03 -30.56
C LEU A 318 4.83 -6.03 -29.83
N LEU A 319 4.97 -7.33 -30.13
CA LEU A 319 4.17 -8.36 -29.48
C LEU A 319 4.54 -8.51 -28.00
N ALA A 320 5.83 -8.37 -27.66
CA ALA A 320 6.28 -8.35 -26.28
C ALA A 320 5.77 -7.12 -25.52
N GLN A 321 5.73 -5.93 -26.15
CA GLN A 321 5.14 -4.71 -25.58
C GLN A 321 3.64 -4.89 -25.32
N ALA A 322 2.92 -5.49 -26.27
CA ALA A 322 1.50 -5.77 -26.12
C ALA A 322 1.23 -6.76 -24.98
N ALA A 323 2.03 -7.83 -24.87
CA ALA A 323 1.96 -8.76 -23.75
C ALA A 323 2.28 -8.08 -22.41
N TRP A 324 3.31 -7.24 -22.36
CA TRP A 324 3.64 -6.45 -21.18
C TRP A 324 2.47 -5.57 -20.73
N ASN A 325 1.85 -4.83 -21.66
CA ASN A 325 0.70 -3.99 -21.37
C ASN A 325 -0.51 -4.79 -20.88
N TYR A 326 -0.83 -5.90 -21.55
CA TYR A 326 -1.91 -6.80 -21.09
C TYR A 326 -1.68 -7.26 -19.65
N ARG A 327 -0.48 -7.76 -19.33
CA ARG A 327 -0.16 -8.21 -17.96
C ARG A 327 -0.23 -7.06 -16.96
N THR A 328 0.30 -5.89 -17.31
CA THR A 328 0.27 -4.71 -16.44
C THR A 328 -1.17 -4.33 -16.07
N LEU A 329 -2.04 -4.24 -17.07
CA LEU A 329 -3.44 -3.84 -16.88
C LEU A 329 -4.26 -4.92 -16.15
N LEU A 330 -3.95 -6.20 -16.37
CA LEU A 330 -4.57 -7.32 -15.67
C LEU A 330 -4.20 -7.32 -14.17
N GLU A 331 -2.92 -7.11 -13.87
CA GLU A 331 -2.38 -7.16 -12.49
C GLU A 331 -2.72 -5.92 -11.66
N ASP A 332 -3.03 -4.79 -12.31
CA ASP A 332 -3.49 -3.57 -11.65
C ASP A 332 -4.82 -3.77 -10.90
N GLN A 333 -5.70 -4.62 -11.43
CA GLN A 333 -7.00 -5.01 -10.85
C GLN A 333 -8.00 -3.87 -10.61
N SER A 334 -7.67 -2.62 -10.95
CA SER A 334 -8.55 -1.47 -10.80
C SER A 334 -9.48 -1.28 -12.01
N LYS A 335 -9.34 -2.10 -13.05
CA LYS A 335 -10.04 -1.96 -14.34
C LYS A 335 -9.92 -0.55 -14.93
N GLY A 336 -8.72 0.01 -14.83
CA GLY A 336 -8.35 1.31 -15.36
C GLY A 336 -8.68 2.51 -14.47
N ILE A 337 -9.38 2.32 -13.36
CA ILE A 337 -9.74 3.41 -12.43
C ILE A 337 -8.52 4.17 -11.90
N HIS A 338 -7.38 3.54 -11.59
CA HIS A 338 -6.23 4.26 -11.04
C HIS A 338 -5.75 5.40 -11.97
N ASN A 339 -5.74 5.19 -13.28
CA ASN A 339 -5.35 6.22 -14.24
C ASN A 339 -6.12 6.04 -15.57
N PRO A 340 -7.36 6.56 -15.67
CA PRO A 340 -8.23 6.28 -16.80
C PRO A 340 -7.66 6.69 -18.16
N ASP A 341 -6.96 7.82 -18.24
CA ASP A 341 -6.43 8.33 -19.50
C ASP A 341 -5.20 7.53 -19.95
N TYR A 342 -4.30 7.18 -19.02
CA TYR A 342 -3.13 6.37 -19.33
C TYR A 342 -3.54 4.95 -19.75
N VAL A 343 -4.51 4.35 -19.06
CA VAL A 343 -4.98 3.00 -19.35
C VAL A 343 -5.71 2.94 -20.69
N ARG A 344 -6.52 3.95 -21.04
CA ARG A 344 -7.10 4.06 -22.39
C ARG A 344 -6.03 4.16 -23.46
N ALA A 345 -5.00 4.98 -23.25
CA ALA A 345 -3.90 5.11 -24.21
C ALA A 345 -3.13 3.79 -24.38
N LEU A 346 -2.86 3.06 -23.29
CA LEU A 346 -2.25 1.73 -23.37
C LEU A 346 -3.12 0.75 -24.16
N LEU A 347 -4.42 0.63 -23.84
CA LEU A 347 -5.32 -0.30 -24.54
C LEU A 347 -5.47 0.04 -26.01
N ASN A 348 -5.88 1.27 -26.32
CA ASN A 348 -6.19 1.69 -27.69
C ASN A 348 -5.00 1.54 -28.61
N ASN A 349 -3.83 2.07 -28.21
CA ASN A 349 -2.65 2.03 -29.07
C ASN A 349 -2.08 0.62 -29.21
N THR A 350 -2.20 -0.22 -28.17
CA THR A 350 -1.77 -1.62 -28.26
C THR A 350 -2.66 -2.41 -29.22
N ILE A 351 -3.98 -2.25 -29.12
CA ILE A 351 -4.94 -2.92 -30.00
C ILE A 351 -4.77 -2.45 -31.44
N GLU A 352 -4.68 -1.13 -31.67
CA GLU A 352 -4.44 -0.53 -32.98
C GLU A 352 -3.19 -1.12 -33.64
N ALA A 353 -2.06 -1.13 -32.93
CA ALA A 353 -0.80 -1.64 -33.47
C ALA A 353 -0.80 -3.15 -33.76
N LEU A 354 -1.65 -3.95 -33.09
CA LEU A 354 -1.78 -5.39 -33.38
C LEU A 354 -2.76 -5.70 -34.52
N GLN A 355 -3.56 -4.71 -34.95
CA GLN A 355 -4.54 -4.86 -36.04
C GLN A 355 -4.04 -4.33 -37.39
N ASP A 356 -2.95 -3.56 -37.39
CA ASP A 356 -2.26 -3.04 -38.58
C ASP A 356 -1.46 -4.11 -39.36
#